data_AF-A0A0H3IA36-F1
#
_entry.id   AF-A0A0H3IA36-F1
#
_cell.length_a   1.000
_cell.length_b   1.000
_cell.length_c   1.000
_cell.angle_alpha   90.00
_cell.angle_beta   90.00
_cell.angle_gamma   90.00
#
_symmetry.space_group_name_H-M   'P 1'
#
loop_
_entity.id
_entity.type
_entity.pdbx_description
1 polymer ?
#
loop_
_entity_poly.entity_id
_entity_poly.type
_entity_poly.pdbx_seq_one_letter_code
_entity_poly.pdbx_strand_id
1 'polypeptide(L)' 'MNIIHSSDYFDHSKVDEMFETEYNCAREGDLSCVLLSTQHASNGKYRFSTNIEPNTLVIWRDWMLKAEEYERLSTAAK' A
#
# COMPACT_ATOMS: atom_id res chain seq x y z
N MET A 1 -3.00 13.01 -2.69
CA MET A 1 -3.75 11.75 -2.45
C MET A 1 -2.83 10.61 -2.81
N ASN A 2 -2.74 9.59 -1.97
CA ASN A 2 -1.85 8.44 -2.18
C ASN A 2 -2.68 7.19 -2.44
N ILE A 3 -2.28 6.39 -3.40
CA ILE A 3 -2.84 5.05 -3.63
C ILE A 3 -1.86 4.06 -3.03
N ILE A 4 -2.32 3.23 -2.10
CA ILE A 4 -1.50 2.18 -1.50
C ILE A 4 -1.82 0.87 -2.20
N HIS A 5 -0.78 0.23 -2.74
CA HIS A 5 -0.84 -1.12 -3.27
C HIS A 5 0.01 -2.06 -2.42
N SER A 6 -0.31 -3.34 -2.43
CA SER A 6 0.57 -4.35 -1.84
C SER A 6 1.79 -4.60 -2.71
N SER A 7 2.92 -4.78 -2.04
CA SER A 7 4.16 -5.16 -2.71
C SER A 7 4.15 -6.64 -3.05
N ASP A 8 5.07 -7.06 -3.93
CA ASP A 8 5.44 -8.46 -4.02
C ASP A 8 5.89 -8.98 -2.64
N TYR A 9 5.60 -10.25 -2.37
CA TYR A 9 5.90 -10.86 -1.07
C TYR A 9 7.40 -10.96 -0.81
N PHE A 10 8.22 -11.20 -1.84
CA PHE A 10 9.66 -11.40 -1.73
C PHE A 10 10.46 -10.14 -2.06
N ASP A 11 9.90 -9.22 -2.85
CA ASP A 11 10.53 -7.95 -3.25
C ASP A 11 9.64 -6.74 -2.94
N HIS A 12 9.91 -6.07 -1.82
CA HIS A 12 9.11 -4.93 -1.35
C HIS A 12 9.23 -3.66 -2.21
N SER A 13 10.15 -3.66 -3.20
CA SER A 13 10.31 -2.55 -4.15
C SER A 13 9.41 -2.68 -5.37
N LYS A 14 8.78 -3.85 -5.54
CA LYS A 14 7.85 -4.14 -6.64
C LYS A 14 6.43 -4.25 -6.11
N VAL A 15 5.49 -3.81 -6.93
CA VAL A 15 4.06 -4.07 -6.70
C VAL A 15 3.78 -5.56 -6.94
N ASP A 16 2.78 -6.09 -6.24
CA ASP A 16 2.25 -7.42 -6.54
C ASP A 16 1.77 -7.50 -8.00
N GLU A 17 2.08 -8.61 -8.68
CA GLU A 17 1.78 -8.81 -10.10
C GLU A 17 0.30 -8.59 -10.46
N MET A 18 -0.60 -8.89 -9.53
CA MET A 18 -2.03 -8.73 -9.73
C MET A 18 -2.45 -7.27 -9.89
N PHE A 19 -1.68 -6.33 -9.33
CA PHE A 19 -1.95 -4.89 -9.38
C PHE A 19 -1.00 -4.12 -10.29
N GLU A 20 -0.07 -4.80 -10.97
CA GLU A 20 1.00 -4.16 -11.74
C GLU A 20 0.48 -3.19 -12.81
N THR A 21 -0.55 -3.61 -13.56
CA THR A 21 -1.14 -2.75 -14.59
C THR A 21 -1.79 -1.49 -14.00
N GLU A 22 -2.55 -1.63 -12.91
CA GLU A 22 -3.19 -0.49 -12.25
C GLU A 22 -2.15 0.48 -11.67
N TYR A 23 -1.14 -0.05 -10.99
CA TYR A 23 -0.04 0.72 -10.42
C TYR A 23 0.72 1.50 -11.48
N ASN A 24 1.06 0.86 -12.61
CA ASN A 24 1.77 1.52 -13.70
C ASN A 24 0.92 2.62 -14.34
N CYS A 25 -0.35 2.35 -14.65
CA CYS A 25 -1.25 3.37 -15.19
C CYS A 25 -1.43 4.58 -14.23
N ALA A 26 -1.54 4.33 -12.93
CA ALA A 26 -1.64 5.40 -11.94
C ALA A 26 -0.37 6.25 -11.91
N ARG A 27 0.81 5.62 -11.94
CA ARG A 27 2.10 6.31 -11.98
C ARG A 27 2.31 7.12 -13.26
N GLU A 28 1.91 6.58 -14.41
CA GLU A 28 1.95 7.29 -15.70
C GLU A 28 1.02 8.52 -15.71
N GLY A 29 -0.06 8.48 -14.93
CA GLY A 29 -0.97 9.60 -14.72
C GLY A 29 -0.55 10.56 -13.58
N ASP A 30 0.71 10.53 -13.14
CA ASP A 30 1.25 11.35 -12.04
C ASP A 30 0.56 11.17 -10.68
N LEU A 31 -0.12 10.04 -10.45
CA LEU A 31 -0.71 9.72 -9.15
C LEU A 31 0.36 9.16 -8.21
N SER A 32 0.34 9.63 -6.96
CA SER A 32 1.25 9.13 -5.94
C SER A 32 0.87 7.70 -5.55
N CYS A 33 1.79 6.76 -5.79
CA CYS A 33 1.61 5.34 -5.47
C CYS A 33 2.62 4.93 -4.39
N VAL A 34 2.12 4.24 -3.36
CA VAL A 34 2.87 3.79 -2.19
C VAL A 34 2.74 2.28 -2.10
N LEU A 35 3.84 1.57 -1.83
CA LEU A 35 3.80 0.12 -1.63
C LEU A 35 3.76 -0.19 -0.15
N LEU A 36 2.83 -1.05 0.27
CA LEU A 36 2.87 -1.70 1.59
C LEU A 36 3.58 -3.04 1.46
N SER A 37 4.57 -3.30 2.32
CA SER A 37 5.27 -4.57 2.32
C SER A 37 4.38 -5.72 2.81
N THR A 38 3.99 -6.59 1.88
CA THR A 38 3.13 -7.75 2.17
C THR A 38 3.77 -8.71 3.18
N GLN A 39 5.08 -8.93 3.09
CA GLN A 39 5.84 -9.75 4.05
C GLN A 39 5.82 -9.19 5.47
N HIS A 40 5.89 -7.86 5.62
CA HIS A 40 5.83 -7.27 6.95
C HIS A 40 4.39 -7.30 7.47
N ALA A 41 3.41 -7.03 6.59
CA ALA A 41 2.00 -7.03 6.92
C ALA A 41 1.51 -8.41 7.39
N SER A 42 1.99 -9.49 6.78
CA SER A 42 1.70 -10.88 7.21
C SER A 42 2.20 -11.19 8.63
N ASN A 43 3.18 -10.42 9.12
CA ASN A 43 3.69 -10.49 10.49
C ASN A 43 3.08 -9.42 11.41
N GLY A 44 2.00 -8.74 10.99
CA GLY A 44 1.34 -7.69 11.74
C GLY A 44 2.11 -6.37 11.81
N LYS A 45 3.14 -6.17 10.97
CA LYS A 45 3.93 -4.94 10.88
C LYS A 45 3.59 -4.19 9.60
N TYR A 46 3.51 -2.87 9.67
CA TYR A 46 3.22 -2.04 8.49
C TYR A 46 4.46 -1.27 8.10
N ARG A 47 4.94 -1.50 6.87
CA ARG A 47 6.10 -0.83 6.32
C ARG A 47 5.77 -0.36 4.91
N PHE A 48 5.84 0.95 4.71
CA PHE A 48 5.57 1.59 3.43
C PHE A 48 6.86 1.90 2.67
N SER A 49 6.79 1.97 1.34
CA SER A 49 7.93 2.35 0.49
C SER A 49 8.34 3.82 0.64
N THR A 50 7.42 4.66 1.10
CA THR A 50 7.65 6.07 1.42
C THR A 50 6.81 6.46 2.65
N ASN A 51 7.18 7.55 3.31
CA ASN A 51 6.35 8.13 4.35
C ASN A 51 5.05 8.66 3.75
N ILE A 52 3.95 8.45 4.47
CA ILE A 52 2.65 9.05 4.18
C ILE A 52 2.52 10.25 5.10
N GLU A 53 2.41 11.44 4.52
CA GLU A 53 2.24 12.66 5.32
C GLU A 53 0.91 12.63 6.09
N PRO A 54 0.88 13.06 7.36
CA PRO A 54 -0.33 13.11 8.16
C PRO A 54 -1.45 13.88 7.46
N ASN A 55 -2.69 13.41 7.62
CA ASN A 55 -3.89 13.99 7.00
C ASN A 55 -3.94 13.93 5.46
N THR A 56 -3.08 13.14 4.82
CA THR A 56 -3.18 12.87 3.38
C THR A 56 -4.33 11.90 3.09
N LEU A 57 -5.15 12.19 2.08
CA LEU A 57 -6.16 11.24 1.61
C LEU A 57 -5.49 10.02 0.99
N VAL A 58 -5.95 8.84 1.41
CA VAL A 58 -5.41 7.54 0.99
C VAL A 58 -6.50 6.70 0.35
N ILE A 59 -6.19 6.05 -0.76
CA ILE A 59 -6.97 4.95 -1.33
C ILE A 59 -6.20 3.65 -1.09
N TRP A 60 -6.87 2.67 -0.49
CA TRP A 60 -6.34 1.32 -0.34
C TRP A 60 -6.73 0.46 -1.56
N ARG A 61 -5.74 -0.08 -2.26
CA ARG A 61 -5.92 -0.95 -3.42
C ARG A 61 -5.20 -2.27 -3.21
N ASP A 62 -5.91 -3.16 -2.53
CA ASP A 62 -5.48 -4.53 -2.29
C ASP A 62 -6.70 -5.42 -2.00
N TRP A 63 -6.45 -6.68 -1.62
CA TRP A 63 -7.42 -7.57 -1.00
C TRP A 63 -8.17 -6.91 0.17
N MET A 64 -9.39 -7.40 0.37
CA MET A 64 -10.27 -6.91 1.42
C MET A 64 -9.68 -7.25 2.79
N LEU A 65 -9.30 -6.21 3.54
CA LEU A 65 -8.85 -6.35 4.93
C LEU A 65 -10.03 -6.68 5.84
N LYS A 66 -9.76 -7.46 6.89
CA LYS A 66 -10.66 -7.58 8.03
C LYS A 66 -10.70 -6.26 8.81
N ALA A 67 -11.74 -6.06 9.60
CA ALA A 67 -11.91 -4.84 10.40
C ALA A 67 -10.68 -4.53 11.28
N GLU A 68 -10.12 -5.54 11.94
CA GLU A 68 -8.93 -5.38 12.79
C GLU A 68 -7.67 -4.97 11.99
N GLU A 69 -7.52 -5.49 10.77
CA GLU A 69 -6.39 -5.19 9.90
C GLU A 69 -6.52 -3.78 9.32
N TYR A 70 -7.76 -3.36 9.07
CA TYR A 70 -8.08 -2.01 8.63
C TYR A 70 -7.78 -0.97 9.71
N GLU A 71 -8.12 -1.23 10.98
CA GLU A 71 -7.80 -0.33 12.09
C GLU A 71 -6.28 -0.17 12.28
N ARG A 72 -5.53 -1.28 12.17
CA ARG A 72 -4.06 -1.25 12.26
C ARG A 72 -3.43 -0.50 11.10
N LEU A 73 -3.91 -0.74 9.88
CA LEU A 73 -3.45 0.00 8.70
C LEU A 73 -3.76 1.50 8.84
N SER A 74 -4.99 1.86 9.23
CA SER A 74 -5.41 3.25 9.44
C SER A 74 -4.56 3.95 10.50
N THR A 75 -4.15 3.22 11.55
CA THR A 75 -3.26 3.76 12.57
C THR A 75 -1.83 3.95 12.05
N ALA A 76 -1.33 3.04 11.21
CA ALA A 76 0.01 3.11 10.64
C ALA A 76 0.15 4.17 9.52
N ALA A 77 -0.95 4.53 8.86
CA ALA A 77 -1.00 5.52 7.79
C ALA A 77 -1.36 6.95 8.27
N LYS A 78 -1.46 7.18 9.59
CA LYS A 78 -1.65 8.49 10.22
C LYS A 78 -0.32 9.17 10.51
#